data_AF-A0A8S2BB13-F1
#
_entry.id   AF-A0A8S2BB13-F1
#
_cell.length_a   1.000
_cell.length_b   1.000
_cell.length_c   1.000
_cell.angle_alpha   90.00
_cell.angle_beta   90.00
_cell.angle_gamma   90.00
#
_symmetry.space_group_name_H-M   'P 1'
#
loop_
_entity.id
_entity.type
_entity.pdbx_description
1 polymer ?
#
loop_
_entity_poly.entity_id
_entity_poly.type
_entity_poly.pdbx_seq_one_letter_code
_entity_poly.pdbx_strand_id
1 'polypeptide(L)'
;MEKVLESAFVPCPNAEFGCTESFSYGKVSSHEKECNYSQCSCPNLECNYTGSYNIIYGHFMRSHLYNSTIYSSIWGYSSVDVRININEKVFVLWESLQKLLFVVQCFKERHGVYVTVRRIAPSASELKKFSYCLSYSIDGHNVTYESPEVKRLLEVNSQIPDESFMFVPICLLRGEMLELKLGVKKLKQK
;
A
#
# COMPACT_ATOMS: atom_id res chain seq x y z
N MET A 1 9.89 19.82 35.69
CA MET A 1 9.59 20.36 34.34
C MET A 1 8.82 19.35 33.50
N GLU A 2 9.02 18.05 33.68
CA GLU A 2 8.28 16.99 32.97
C GLU A 2 6.75 17.01 33.20
N LYS A 3 6.28 17.28 34.44
CA LYS A 3 4.84 17.35 34.75
C LYS A 3 4.06 18.52 34.11
N VAL A 4 4.73 19.53 33.56
CA VAL A 4 4.09 20.71 32.95
C VAL A 4 3.81 20.50 31.46
N LEU A 5 4.54 19.57 30.82
CA LEU A 5 4.35 19.23 29.40
C LEU A 5 3.20 18.25 29.17
N GLU A 6 2.81 17.47 30.19
CA GLU A 6 1.69 16.52 30.10
C GLU A 6 0.32 17.20 30.06
N SER A 7 0.21 18.43 30.57
CA SER A 7 -1.02 19.24 30.55
C SER A 7 -1.12 20.19 29.37
N ALA A 8 -0.07 20.32 28.55
CA ALA A 8 -0.08 21.10 27.33
C ALA A 8 -0.70 20.29 26.18
N PHE A 9 -1.83 20.77 25.67
CA PHE A 9 -2.41 20.27 24.44
C PHE A 9 -1.73 20.95 23.26
N VAL A 10 -1.27 20.15 22.31
CA VAL A 10 -0.72 20.64 21.05
C VAL A 10 -1.64 20.21 19.91
N PRO A 11 -1.85 21.08 18.90
CA PRO A 11 -2.65 20.72 17.74
C PRO A 11 -1.98 19.59 16.96
N CYS A 12 -2.78 18.80 16.25
CA CYS A 12 -2.26 17.84 15.28
C CYS A 12 -1.37 18.56 14.23
N PRO A 13 -0.24 17.98 13.81
CA PRO A 13 0.56 18.57 12.73
C PRO A 13 -0.20 18.74 11.41
N ASN A 14 -1.23 17.91 11.19
CA ASN A 14 -2.11 18.02 10.03
C ASN A 14 -3.20 19.09 10.21
N ALA A 15 -3.10 20.00 11.19
CA ALA A 15 -4.07 21.06 11.42
C ALA A 15 -4.16 22.04 10.23
N GLU A 16 -3.03 22.32 9.57
CA GLU A 16 -3.00 23.11 8.33
C GLU A 16 -3.81 22.46 7.18
N PHE A 17 -3.99 21.14 7.23
CA PHE A 17 -4.78 20.37 6.26
C PHE A 17 -6.24 20.15 6.70
N GLY A 18 -6.63 20.70 7.86
CA GLY A 18 -8.01 20.68 8.35
C GLY A 18 -8.27 19.77 9.55
N CYS A 19 -7.24 19.17 10.15
CA CYS A 19 -7.43 18.44 11.41
C CYS A 19 -7.67 19.42 12.57
N THR A 20 -8.82 19.33 13.23
CA THR A 20 -9.16 20.19 14.37
C THR A 20 -8.82 19.57 15.72
N GLU A 21 -8.25 18.37 15.72
CA GLU A 21 -7.95 17.64 16.95
C GLU A 21 -6.64 18.15 17.60
N SER A 22 -6.64 18.14 18.93
CA SER A 22 -5.49 18.48 19.75
C SER A 22 -5.31 17.44 20.85
N PHE A 23 -4.07 17.13 21.18
CA PHE A 23 -3.73 16.05 22.09
C PHE A 23 -2.67 16.51 23.08
N SER A 24 -2.63 15.90 24.26
CA SER A 24 -1.48 16.03 25.16
C SER A 24 -0.21 15.62 24.40
N TYR A 25 0.91 16.32 24.60
CA TYR A 25 2.17 16.13 23.86
C TYR A 25 2.54 14.66 23.59
N GLY A 26 2.39 13.76 24.58
CA GLY A 26 2.71 12.32 24.42
C GLY A 26 1.74 11.48 23.56
N LYS A 27 0.55 11.99 23.21
CA LYS A 27 -0.51 11.27 22.48
C LYS A 27 -0.67 11.72 21.02
N VAL A 28 0.03 12.77 20.61
CA VAL A 28 -0.08 13.34 19.26
C VAL A 28 0.41 12.32 18.21
N SER A 29 1.50 11.62 18.49
CA SER A 29 2.09 10.62 17.58
C SER A 29 1.18 9.41 17.32
N SER A 30 0.37 9.01 18.31
CA SER A 30 -0.63 7.96 18.09
C SER A 30 -1.74 8.43 17.15
N HIS A 31 -2.20 9.68 17.30
CA HIS A 31 -3.21 10.25 16.41
C HIS A 31 -2.64 10.46 15.00
N GLU A 32 -1.41 10.95 14.83
CA GLU A 32 -0.82 11.19 13.51
C GLU A 32 -0.89 9.96 12.60
N LYS A 33 -0.60 8.78 13.16
CA LYS A 33 -0.69 7.51 12.42
C LYS A 33 -2.10 7.17 11.97
N GLU A 34 -3.10 7.71 12.65
CA GLU A 34 -4.52 7.48 12.43
C GLU A 34 -5.22 8.67 11.74
N CYS A 35 -4.53 9.80 11.57
CA CYS A 35 -5.14 11.05 11.14
C CYS A 35 -5.65 10.96 9.69
N ASN A 36 -6.93 11.29 9.49
CA ASN A 36 -7.55 11.35 8.16
C ASN A 36 -6.96 12.41 7.22
N TYR A 37 -6.35 13.43 7.82
CA TYR A 37 -5.72 14.54 7.12
C TYR A 37 -4.25 14.29 6.81
N SER A 38 -3.74 13.09 7.14
CA SER A 38 -2.39 12.68 6.78
C SER A 38 -2.18 12.75 5.27
N GLN A 39 -1.08 13.38 4.88
CA GLN A 39 -0.66 13.41 3.49
C GLN A 39 -0.13 12.04 3.08
N CYS A 40 -0.37 11.65 1.84
CA CYS A 40 0.22 10.47 1.21
C CYS A 40 1.29 10.92 0.22
N SER A 41 2.30 10.08 0.01
CA SER A 41 3.30 10.24 -1.03
C SER A 41 2.90 9.51 -2.30
N CYS A 42 3.36 9.99 -3.45
CA CYS A 42 3.18 9.29 -4.72
C CYS A 42 3.83 7.90 -4.64
N PRO A 43 3.13 6.81 -5.04
CA PRO A 43 3.71 5.47 -4.99
C PRO A 43 4.80 5.21 -6.04
N ASN A 44 4.99 6.12 -6.99
CA ASN A 44 6.09 6.05 -7.95
C ASN A 44 7.39 6.49 -7.27
N LEU A 45 8.37 5.60 -7.12
CA LEU A 45 9.61 5.84 -6.35
C LEU A 45 10.43 7.05 -6.81
N GLU A 46 10.35 7.40 -8.09
CA GLU A 46 11.05 8.55 -8.67
C GLU A 46 10.26 9.88 -8.56
N CYS A 47 9.12 9.87 -7.86
CA CYS A 47 8.25 11.03 -7.69
C CYS A 47 8.13 11.43 -6.22
N ASN A 48 8.53 12.66 -5.89
CA ASN A 48 8.49 13.20 -4.53
C ASN A 48 7.18 13.96 -4.22
N TYR A 49 6.15 13.81 -5.05
CA TYR A 49 4.89 14.53 -4.86
C TYR A 49 4.12 13.98 -3.66
N THR A 50 3.72 14.88 -2.76
CA THR A 50 2.93 14.57 -1.56
C THR A 50 1.63 15.37 -1.55
N GLY A 51 0.55 14.80 -1.02
CA GLY A 51 -0.73 15.49 -0.93
C GLY A 51 -1.80 14.65 -0.26
N SER A 52 -3.00 15.21 -0.10
CA SER A 52 -4.13 14.42 0.38
C SER A 52 -4.44 13.26 -0.57
N TYR A 53 -5.06 12.20 -0.05
CA TYR A 53 -5.33 10.97 -0.81
C TYR A 53 -5.99 11.22 -2.18
N ASN A 54 -7.00 12.10 -2.23
CA ASN A 54 -7.71 12.42 -3.47
C ASN A 54 -6.80 13.14 -4.49
N ILE A 55 -5.90 13.99 -4.01
CA ILE A 55 -4.93 14.69 -4.86
C ILE A 55 -3.89 13.68 -5.38
N ILE A 56 -3.40 12.77 -4.53
CA ILE A 56 -2.43 11.74 -4.92
C ILE A 56 -2.99 10.80 -5.99
N TYR A 57 -4.24 10.35 -5.85
CA TYR A 57 -4.90 9.58 -6.89
C TYR A 57 -4.93 10.36 -8.22
N GLY A 58 -5.40 11.61 -8.20
CA GLY A 58 -5.46 12.45 -9.40
C GLY A 58 -4.09 12.73 -10.03
N HIS A 59 -3.06 12.95 -9.21
CA HIS A 59 -1.68 13.12 -9.63
C HIS A 59 -1.16 11.85 -10.32
N PHE A 60 -1.29 10.69 -9.67
CA PHE A 60 -0.82 9.42 -10.20
C PHE A 60 -1.45 9.11 -11.56
N MET A 61 -2.77 9.30 -11.69
CA MET A 61 -3.50 9.10 -12.93
C MET A 61 -3.08 10.02 -14.08
N ARG A 62 -2.55 11.22 -13.78
CA ARG A 62 -2.10 12.19 -14.80
C ARG A 62 -0.64 12.02 -15.18
N SER A 63 0.20 11.68 -14.21
CA SER A 63 1.66 11.72 -14.34
C SER A 63 2.31 10.35 -14.51
N HIS A 64 1.64 9.26 -14.08
CA HIS A 64 2.26 7.93 -13.97
C HIS A 64 1.40 6.79 -14.54
N LEU A 65 0.36 7.11 -15.31
CA LEU A 65 -0.58 6.11 -15.85
C LEU A 65 0.11 5.02 -16.70
N TYR A 66 1.15 5.40 -17.45
CA TYR A 66 1.81 4.52 -18.43
C TYR A 66 2.54 3.32 -17.79
N ASN A 67 2.91 3.41 -16.51
CA ASN A 67 3.63 2.37 -15.77
C ASN A 67 2.71 1.63 -14.77
N SER A 68 1.40 1.59 -15.05
CA SER A 68 0.40 1.06 -14.12
C SER A 68 -0.63 0.18 -14.81
N THR A 69 -1.37 -0.61 -14.04
CA THR A 69 -2.43 -1.48 -14.59
C THR A 69 -3.78 -1.22 -13.93
N ILE A 70 -4.82 -1.21 -14.75
CA ILE A 70 -6.21 -1.12 -14.30
C ILE A 70 -6.58 -2.39 -13.54
N TYR A 71 -7.03 -2.22 -12.31
CA TYR A 71 -7.76 -3.25 -11.57
C TYR A 71 -9.25 -2.89 -11.57
N SER A 72 -10.09 -3.77 -12.12
CA SER A 72 -11.55 -3.63 -12.05
C SER A 72 -12.17 -4.90 -11.47
N SER A 73 -12.76 -4.76 -10.28
CA SER A 73 -13.43 -5.85 -9.56
C SER A 73 -14.91 -6.01 -9.96
N ILE A 74 -15.36 -5.34 -11.04
CA ILE A 74 -16.79 -5.29 -11.44
C ILE A 74 -17.34 -6.71 -11.75
N TRP A 75 -16.48 -7.71 -11.94
CA TRP A 75 -16.85 -9.05 -12.41
C TRP A 75 -16.52 -10.22 -11.44
N GLY A 76 -16.52 -9.97 -10.13
CA GLY A 76 -16.68 -11.02 -9.12
C GLY A 76 -15.45 -11.87 -8.78
N TYR A 77 -14.54 -12.20 -9.71
CA TYR A 77 -13.25 -12.86 -9.44
C TYR A 77 -12.26 -12.57 -10.58
N SER A 78 -11.80 -11.31 -10.69
CA SER A 78 -10.75 -10.95 -11.64
C SER A 78 -9.41 -10.89 -10.90
N SER A 79 -8.65 -11.99 -10.95
CA SER A 79 -7.21 -11.89 -10.73
C SER A 79 -6.61 -11.08 -11.89
N VAL A 80 -5.69 -10.17 -11.60
CA VAL A 80 -4.94 -9.42 -12.61
C VAL A 80 -3.54 -10.01 -12.70
N ASP A 81 -3.04 -10.15 -13.93
CA ASP A 81 -1.64 -10.51 -14.16
C ASP A 81 -0.76 -9.30 -13.83
N VAL A 82 0.16 -9.49 -12.89
CA VAL A 82 1.14 -8.51 -12.43
C VAL A 82 2.50 -8.98 -12.93
N ARG A 83 3.10 -8.18 -13.80
CA ARG A 83 4.48 -8.37 -14.25
C ARG A 83 5.35 -7.31 -13.59
N ILE A 84 6.19 -7.73 -12.66
CA ILE A 84 7.05 -6.82 -11.90
C ILE A 84 8.51 -7.21 -12.11
N ASN A 85 9.34 -6.22 -12.45
CA ASN A 85 10.77 -6.39 -12.44
C ASN A 85 11.25 -6.35 -10.98
N ILE A 86 11.95 -7.40 -10.55
CA ILE A 86 12.52 -7.54 -9.21
C ILE A 86 13.37 -6.30 -8.85
N ASN A 87 14.01 -5.67 -9.84
CA ASN A 87 14.84 -4.49 -9.66
C ASN A 87 14.05 -3.16 -9.62
N GLU A 88 12.87 -3.09 -10.25
CA GLU A 88 11.99 -1.89 -10.21
C GLU A 88 11.25 -1.75 -8.88
N LYS A 89 11.22 -2.83 -8.07
CA LYS A 89 10.72 -2.93 -6.69
C LYS A 89 9.23 -2.66 -6.49
N VAL A 90 8.56 -1.91 -7.36
CA VAL A 90 7.19 -1.44 -7.16
C VAL A 90 6.38 -1.51 -8.45
N PHE A 91 5.15 -2.03 -8.34
CA PHE A 91 4.14 -2.00 -9.40
C PHE A 91 2.82 -1.50 -8.82
N VAL A 92 2.15 -0.59 -9.52
CA VAL A 92 0.93 0.06 -9.01
C VAL A 92 -0.29 -0.36 -9.83
N LEU A 93 -1.32 -0.86 -9.13
CA LEU A 93 -2.65 -1.08 -9.68
C LEU A 93 -3.59 0.01 -9.20
N TRP A 94 -4.51 0.43 -10.06
CA TRP A 94 -5.50 1.45 -9.73
C TRP A 94 -6.93 1.04 -10.06
N GLU A 95 -7.89 1.58 -9.32
CA GLU A 95 -9.32 1.32 -9.50
C GLU A 95 -10.07 2.66 -9.54
N SER A 96 -10.86 2.90 -10.61
CA SER A 96 -11.44 4.22 -10.88
C SER A 96 -12.66 4.57 -10.04
N LEU A 97 -13.55 3.62 -9.75
CA LEU A 97 -14.84 3.89 -9.13
C LEU A 97 -14.67 4.39 -7.69
N GLN A 98 -13.74 3.77 -6.97
CA GLN A 98 -13.44 4.08 -5.58
C GLN A 98 -12.10 4.78 -5.42
N LYS A 99 -11.45 5.13 -6.54
CA LYS A 99 -10.18 5.86 -6.60
C LYS A 99 -9.11 5.19 -5.74
N LEU A 100 -8.87 3.89 -5.93
CA LEU A 100 -7.94 3.10 -5.13
C LEU A 100 -6.57 3.00 -5.80
N LEU A 101 -5.50 2.98 -5.00
CA LEU A 101 -4.14 2.64 -5.44
C LEU A 101 -3.62 1.48 -4.60
N PHE A 102 -3.36 0.35 -5.25
CA PHE A 102 -2.70 -0.81 -4.68
C PHE A 102 -1.26 -0.87 -5.16
N VAL A 103 -0.34 -1.11 -4.24
CA VAL A 103 1.09 -1.17 -4.48
C VAL A 103 1.53 -2.60 -4.26
N VAL A 104 2.06 -3.23 -5.30
CA VAL A 104 2.78 -4.51 -5.21
C VAL A 104 4.26 -4.19 -5.10
N GLN A 105 4.90 -4.63 -4.03
CA GLN A 105 6.34 -4.42 -3.86
C GLN A 105 7.09 -5.75 -3.84
N CYS A 106 8.29 -5.73 -4.42
CA CYS A 106 9.26 -6.81 -4.39
C CYS A 106 10.50 -6.42 -3.59
N PHE A 107 10.95 -7.33 -2.72
CA PHE A 107 12.20 -7.21 -1.99
C PHE A 107 13.06 -8.43 -2.26
N LYS A 108 14.17 -8.23 -2.99
CA LYS A 108 15.13 -9.28 -3.30
C LYS A 108 16.05 -9.52 -2.11
N GLU A 109 16.14 -10.76 -1.69
CA GLU A 109 16.99 -11.22 -0.61
C GLU A 109 17.84 -12.42 -1.02
N ARG A 110 18.78 -12.81 -0.16
CA ARG A 110 19.74 -13.90 -0.45
C ARG A 110 19.07 -15.20 -0.91
N HIS A 111 17.89 -15.52 -0.39
CA HIS A 111 17.24 -16.81 -0.60
C HIS A 111 16.00 -16.74 -1.50
N GLY A 112 15.63 -15.56 -2.00
CA GLY A 112 14.42 -15.40 -2.79
C GLY A 112 13.90 -13.97 -2.82
N VAL A 113 12.64 -13.82 -3.18
CA VAL A 113 11.96 -12.53 -3.28
C VAL A 113 10.73 -12.52 -2.38
N TYR A 114 10.61 -11.48 -1.57
CA TYR A 114 9.40 -11.17 -0.82
C TYR A 114 8.49 -10.31 -1.69
N VAL A 115 7.22 -10.68 -1.81
CA VAL A 115 6.21 -9.92 -2.53
C VAL A 115 5.11 -9.51 -1.58
N THR A 116 4.75 -8.23 -1.55
CA THR A 116 3.69 -7.73 -0.69
C THR A 116 2.73 -6.85 -1.44
N VAL A 117 1.48 -6.80 -0.95
CA VAL A 117 0.45 -5.90 -1.46
C VAL A 117 0.06 -4.94 -0.36
N ARG A 118 0.06 -3.66 -0.70
CA ARG A 118 -0.28 -2.54 0.17
C ARG A 118 -1.25 -1.60 -0.54
N ARG A 119 -1.89 -0.72 0.21
CA ARG A 119 -2.76 0.32 -0.33
C ARG A 119 -2.26 1.69 0.12
N ILE A 120 -2.14 2.63 -0.81
CA ILE A 120 -1.94 4.04 -0.44
C ILE A 120 -3.25 4.53 0.14
N ALA A 121 -3.28 4.91 1.41
CA ALA A 121 -4.44 5.52 2.06
C ALA A 121 -4.08 5.96 3.49
N PRO A 122 -4.69 7.04 4.00
CA PRO A 122 -4.64 7.36 5.42
C PRO A 122 -5.41 6.32 6.25
N SER A 123 -4.96 6.15 7.50
CA SER A 123 -5.42 5.08 8.39
C SER A 123 -6.89 5.22 8.82
N ALA A 124 -7.41 6.43 9.02
CA ALA A 124 -8.84 6.61 9.35
C ALA A 124 -9.77 6.68 8.14
N SER A 125 -9.29 6.37 6.92
CA SER A 125 -10.16 6.23 5.74
C SER A 125 -11.11 5.04 5.94
N GLU A 126 -12.27 5.33 6.53
CA GLU A 126 -13.49 4.52 6.64
C GLU A 126 -13.85 3.90 5.28
N LEU A 127 -14.23 2.64 5.08
CA LEU A 127 -14.41 1.43 5.89
C LEU A 127 -14.02 0.18 5.06
N LYS A 128 -13.32 0.36 3.94
CA LYS A 128 -13.16 -0.69 2.93
C LYS A 128 -11.88 -1.46 3.20
N LYS A 129 -12.04 -2.55 3.94
CA LYS A 129 -11.00 -3.58 4.06
C LYS A 129 -11.03 -4.44 2.80
N PHE A 130 -9.85 -4.89 2.40
CA PHE A 130 -9.68 -5.77 1.26
C PHE A 130 -8.85 -6.95 1.71
N SER A 131 -9.16 -8.16 1.26
CA SER A 131 -8.23 -9.27 1.28
C SER A 131 -7.53 -9.38 -0.06
N TYR A 132 -6.42 -10.11 -0.11
CA TYR A 132 -5.74 -10.40 -1.36
C TYR A 132 -5.17 -11.81 -1.41
N CYS A 133 -5.02 -12.32 -2.63
CA CYS A 133 -4.39 -13.58 -2.95
C CYS A 133 -3.35 -13.32 -4.04
N LEU A 134 -2.10 -13.71 -3.79
CA LEU A 134 -1.03 -13.77 -4.76
C LEU A 134 -0.84 -15.23 -5.19
N SER A 135 -0.71 -15.46 -6.50
CA SER A 135 -0.37 -16.77 -7.04
C SER A 135 0.78 -16.65 -8.02
N TYR A 136 1.79 -17.51 -7.85
CA TYR A 136 2.95 -17.64 -8.72
C TYR A 136 3.02 -19.07 -9.22
N SER A 137 3.16 -19.25 -10.53
CA SER A 137 3.19 -20.56 -11.16
C SER A 137 4.35 -20.64 -12.14
N ILE A 138 5.25 -21.61 -11.97
CA ILE A 138 6.41 -21.80 -12.84
C ILE A 138 6.79 -23.28 -12.90
N ASP A 139 7.03 -23.81 -14.10
CA ASP A 139 7.45 -25.21 -14.33
C ASP A 139 6.59 -26.26 -13.58
N GLY A 140 5.29 -26.00 -13.45
CA GLY A 140 4.35 -26.86 -12.72
C GLY A 140 4.34 -26.67 -11.19
N HIS A 141 5.27 -25.90 -10.63
CA HIS A 141 5.25 -25.46 -9.24
C HIS A 141 4.29 -24.29 -9.05
N ASN A 142 3.50 -24.34 -7.98
CA ASN A 142 2.57 -23.27 -7.62
C ASN A 142 2.88 -22.80 -6.19
N VAL A 143 3.03 -21.50 -6.03
CA VAL A 143 3.11 -20.83 -4.73
C VAL A 143 1.92 -19.89 -4.64
N THR A 144 1.11 -20.03 -3.58
CA THR A 144 -0.05 -19.17 -3.35
C THR A 144 0.04 -18.59 -1.95
N TYR A 145 -0.29 -17.31 -1.83
CA TYR A 145 -0.32 -16.61 -0.56
C TYR A 145 -1.61 -15.81 -0.43
N GLU A 146 -2.34 -16.02 0.66
CA GLU A 146 -3.56 -15.28 0.97
C GLU A 146 -3.36 -14.45 2.23
N SER A 147 -3.79 -13.18 2.18
CA SER A 147 -3.84 -12.31 3.35
C SER A 147 -5.27 -11.86 3.59
N PRO A 148 -5.76 -11.93 4.85
CA PRO A 148 -7.11 -11.48 5.19
C PRO A 148 -7.27 -9.97 5.04
N GLU A 149 -6.17 -9.21 5.10
CA GLU A 149 -6.19 -7.75 5.01
C GLU A 149 -5.03 -7.20 4.16
N VAL A 150 -5.34 -6.26 3.26
CA VAL A 150 -4.39 -5.38 2.58
C VAL A 150 -4.07 -4.23 3.51
N LYS A 151 -2.81 -4.16 3.95
CA LYS A 151 -2.33 -3.09 4.84
C LYS A 151 -2.19 -1.77 4.09
N ARG A 152 -2.39 -0.69 4.84
CA ARG A 152 -2.27 0.67 4.34
C ARG A 152 -0.88 1.22 4.61
N LEU A 153 -0.46 2.17 3.78
CA LEU A 153 0.72 2.99 4.00
C LEU A 153 0.47 4.40 3.44
N LEU A 154 1.14 5.39 4.03
CA LEU A 154 1.15 6.76 3.53
C LEU A 154 2.23 6.94 2.46
N GLU A 155 3.34 6.22 2.59
CA GLU A 155 4.51 6.30 1.72
C GLU A 155 5.12 4.91 1.51
N VAL A 156 5.52 4.65 0.28
CA VAL A 156 6.18 3.39 -0.09
C VAL A 156 7.60 3.42 0.45
N ASN A 157 7.93 2.48 1.33
CA ASN A 157 9.28 2.36 1.88
C ASN A 157 9.98 1.09 1.38
N SER A 158 11.31 1.07 1.50
CA SER A 158 12.18 -0.04 1.09
C SER A 158 12.42 -1.07 2.19
N GLN A 159 11.73 -0.96 3.34
CA GLN A 159 11.88 -1.92 4.43
C GLN A 159 11.10 -3.19 4.10
N ILE A 160 11.75 -4.33 4.30
CA ILE A 160 11.11 -5.64 4.09
C ILE A 160 9.98 -5.76 5.12
N PRO A 161 8.78 -6.15 4.69
CA PRO A 161 7.68 -6.32 5.62
C PRO A 161 7.93 -7.53 6.53
N ASP A 162 7.73 -7.35 7.84
CA ASP A 162 7.79 -8.46 8.81
C ASP A 162 6.56 -9.39 8.72
N GLU A 163 5.51 -8.96 8.02
CA GLU A 163 4.23 -9.66 7.92
C GLU A 163 3.46 -9.31 6.63
N SER A 164 2.51 -10.17 6.27
CA SER A 164 1.66 -10.00 5.08
C SER A 164 2.46 -9.96 3.77
N PHE A 165 3.24 -11.02 3.50
CA PHE A 165 4.03 -11.19 2.28
C PHE A 165 4.01 -12.63 1.79
N MET A 166 4.18 -12.79 0.47
CA MET A 166 4.52 -14.04 -0.20
C MET A 166 6.03 -14.15 -0.31
N PHE A 167 6.60 -15.34 -0.08
CA PHE A 167 8.01 -15.60 -0.34
C PHE A 167 8.14 -16.54 -1.55
N VAL A 168 8.91 -16.11 -2.56
CA VAL A 168 9.24 -16.90 -3.74
C VAL A 168 10.71 -17.32 -3.64
N PRO A 169 11.00 -18.62 -3.41
CA PRO A 169 12.37 -19.13 -3.33
C PRO A 169 13.17 -18.89 -4.61
N ILE A 170 14.47 -18.61 -4.47
CA ILE A 170 15.37 -18.32 -5.60
C ILE A 170 15.39 -19.44 -6.67
N CYS A 171 15.21 -20.70 -6.27
CA CYS A 171 15.18 -21.83 -7.21
C CYS A 171 13.99 -21.82 -8.17
N LEU A 172 12.91 -21.12 -7.80
CA LEU A 172 11.73 -20.97 -8.64
C LEU A 172 11.81 -19.75 -9.57
N LEU A 173 12.77 -18.85 -9.37
CA LEU A 173 12.89 -17.64 -10.19
C LEU A 173 13.46 -17.96 -11.58
N ARG A 174 13.01 -17.22 -12.60
CA ARG A 174 13.53 -17.26 -13.97
C ARG A 174 13.83 -15.84 -14.44
N GLY A 175 15.08 -15.41 -14.25
CA GLY A 175 15.52 -14.06 -14.58
C GLY A 175 15.04 -13.01 -13.57
N GLU A 176 14.82 -11.78 -14.07
CA GLU A 176 14.51 -10.61 -13.24
C GLU A 176 13.02 -10.26 -13.19
N MET A 177 12.19 -10.93 -13.98
CA MET A 177 10.76 -10.66 -14.08
C MET A 177 9.96 -11.69 -13.28
N LEU A 178 9.08 -11.21 -12.40
CA LEU A 178 8.07 -12.02 -11.71
C LEU A 178 6.72 -11.80 -12.37
N GLU A 179 6.13 -12.89 -12.89
CA GLU A 179 4.77 -12.91 -13.40
C GLU A 179 3.85 -13.55 -12.35
N LEU A 180 3.00 -12.74 -11.74
CA LEU A 180 2.14 -13.10 -10.62
C LEU A 180 0.69 -12.88 -10.99
N LYS A 181 -0.23 -13.60 -10.36
CA LYS A 181 -1.65 -13.27 -10.37
C LYS A 181 -2.02 -12.65 -9.04
N LEU A 182 -2.62 -11.47 -9.09
CA LEU A 182 -3.14 -10.76 -7.92
C LEU A 182 -4.66 -10.73 -7.95
N GLY A 183 -5.30 -11.43 -7.03
CA GLY A 183 -6.71 -11.26 -6.72
C GLY A 183 -6.89 -10.36 -5.51
N VAL A 184 -7.61 -9.25 -5.64
CA VAL A 184 -8.05 -8.42 -4.51
C VAL A 184 -9.55 -8.62 -4.31
N LYS A 185 -10.03 -8.65 -3.07
CA LYS A 185 -11.47 -8.79 -2.76
C LYS A 185 -11.87 -7.79 -1.69
N LYS A 186 -12.95 -7.05 -1.94
CA LYS A 186 -13.54 -6.17 -0.93
C LYS A 186 -14.23 -7.00 0.15
N LEU A 187 -13.90 -6.73 1.41
CA LEU A 187 -14.52 -7.40 2.55
C LEU A 187 -15.87 -6.75 2.86
N LYS A 188 -16.89 -7.59 3.11
CA LYS A 188 -18.19 -7.14 3.61
C LYS A 188 -18.01 -6.74 5.08
N GLN A 189 -18.45 -5.54 5.45
CA GLN A 189 -18.58 -5.17 6.85
C GLN A 189 -19.79 -5.91 7.43
N LYS A 190 -19.63 -6.49 8.61
CA LYS A 190 -20.73 -7.11 9.36
C LYS A 190 -21.62 -6.04 9.99
#